data_AF-A0A916JQJ7-F1
#
_entry.id   AF-A0A916JQJ7-F1
#
_cell.length_a   1.000
_cell.length_b   1.000
_cell.length_c   1.000
_cell.angle_alpha   90.00
_cell.angle_beta   90.00
_cell.angle_gamma   90.00
#
_symmetry.space_group_name_H-M   'P 1'
#
loop_
_entity.id
_entity.type
_entity.pdbx_description
1 polymer ?
#
loop_
_entity_poly.entity_id
_entity_poly.type
_entity_poly.pdbx_seq_one_letter_code
_entity_poly.pdbx_strand_id
1 'polypeptide(L)' 'MSSKELTRKELYNLVWSKPLTQLAKDFGLSDNGLRKICKKYDIPLPKMGHWQKYNTVKK' A
#
# COMPACT_ATOMS: atom_id res chain seq x y z
N MET A 1 -14.57 21.56 -3.72
CA MET A 1 -14.68 20.09 -3.59
C MET A 1 -13.27 19.55 -3.55
N SER A 2 -12.87 18.94 -2.43
CA SER A 2 -11.48 18.56 -2.20
C SER A 2 -11.21 17.23 -2.91
N SER A 3 -10.73 17.31 -4.15
CA SER A 3 -10.10 16.20 -4.84
C SER A 3 -8.95 15.73 -3.95
N LYS A 4 -9.08 14.58 -3.30
CA LYS A 4 -7.97 13.95 -2.57
C LYS A 4 -6.97 13.43 -3.59
N GLU A 5 -6.23 14.35 -4.20
CA GLU A 5 -5.04 14.06 -4.98
C GLU A 5 -3.99 13.59 -3.97
N LEU A 6 -4.03 12.29 -3.63
CA LEU A 6 -2.99 11.64 -2.85
C LEU A 6 -1.68 11.89 -3.58
N THR A 7 -0.89 12.83 -3.06
CA THR A 7 0.40 13.15 -3.63
C THR A 7 1.29 11.92 -3.52
N ARG A 8 2.25 11.74 -4.44
CA ARG A 8 3.20 10.61 -4.40
C ARG A 8 3.80 10.40 -3.00
N LYS A 9 4.06 11.48 -2.26
CA LYS A 9 4.55 11.47 -0.87
C LYS A 9 3.55 10.91 0.14
N GLU A 10 2.28 11.30 0.06
CA GLU A 10 1.21 10.78 0.93
C GLU A 10 1.03 9.27 0.71
N LEU A 11 0.99 8.85 -0.55
CA LEU A 11 0.88 7.45 -0.90
C LEU A 11 2.12 6.65 -0.44
N TYR A 12 3.31 7.23 -0.58
CA TYR A 12 4.54 6.66 -0.04
C TYR A 12 4.47 6.50 1.49
N ASN A 13 4.10 7.57 2.22
CA ASN A 13 3.96 7.52 3.68
C ASN A 13 2.95 6.47 4.12
N LEU A 14 1.81 6.35 3.45
CA LEU A 14 0.82 5.33 3.71
C LEU A 14 1.40 3.91 3.51
N VAL A 15 2.02 3.66 2.35
CA VAL A 15 2.64 2.37 1.99
C VAL A 15 3.79 1.98 2.93
N TRP A 16 4.48 2.97 3.51
CA TRP A 16 5.56 2.76 4.46
C TRP A 16 5.11 2.71 5.92
N SER A 17 3.96 3.32 6.24
CA SER A 17 3.38 3.30 7.59
C SER A 17 2.58 2.02 7.85
N LYS A 18 1.91 1.47 6.83
CA LYS A 18 1.06 0.28 6.95
C LYS A 18 1.40 -0.76 5.88
N PRO A 19 1.27 -2.06 6.21
CA PRO A 19 1.45 -3.11 5.22
C PRO A 19 0.42 -2.98 4.08
N LEU A 20 0.89 -3.23 2.86
CA LEU A 20 0.06 -3.23 1.64
C LEU A 20 -1.19 -4.09 1.79
N THR A 21 -1.14 -5.19 2.55
CA THR A 21 -2.30 -6.08 2.75
C THR A 21 -3.41 -5.39 3.53
N GLN A 22 -3.06 -4.54 4.50
CA GLN A 22 -4.03 -3.81 5.30
C GLN A 22 -4.58 -2.61 4.54
N LEU A 23 -3.71 -1.87 3.82
CA LEU A 23 -4.17 -0.84 2.89
C LEU A 23 -5.06 -1.45 1.82
N ALA A 24 -4.68 -2.58 1.23
CA ALA A 24 -5.49 -3.26 0.23
C ALA A 24 -6.88 -3.62 0.78
N LYS A 25 -6.97 -4.12 2.03
CA LYS A 25 -8.26 -4.30 2.71
C LYS A 25 -9.05 -2.99 2.87
N ASP A 26 -8.40 -1.93 3.33
CA ASP A 26 -9.02 -0.62 3.57
C ASP A 26 -9.55 0.00 2.25
N PHE A 27 -8.82 -0.20 1.17
CA PHE A 27 -9.17 0.26 -0.18
C PHE A 27 -10.04 -0.74 -0.96
N GLY A 28 -10.39 -1.90 -0.40
CA GLY A 28 -11.14 -2.96 -1.11
C GLY A 28 -10.39 -3.57 -2.31
N LEU A 29 -9.07 -3.45 -2.33
CA LEU A 29 -8.18 -3.97 -3.37
C LEU A 29 -7.54 -5.29 -2.93
N SER A 30 -7.02 -6.05 -3.90
CA SER A 30 -6.10 -7.16 -3.64
C SER A 30 -4.65 -6.64 -3.54
N ASP A 31 -3.78 -7.34 -2.80
CA ASP A 31 -2.36 -6.99 -2.65
C ASP A 31 -1.69 -6.75 -4.02
N ASN A 32 -2.03 -7.59 -5.00
CA ASN A 32 -1.47 -7.54 -6.33
C ASN A 32 -1.97 -6.33 -7.13
N GLY A 33 -3.21 -5.89 -6.87
CA GLY A 33 -3.79 -4.67 -7.42
C GLY A 33 -3.10 -3.43 -6.85
N LEU A 34 -2.90 -3.38 -5.54
CA LEU A 34 -2.21 -2.27 -4.88
C LEU A 34 -0.73 -2.19 -5.30
N ARG A 35 -0.07 -3.34 -5.50
CA ARG A 35 1.30 -3.42 -6.04
C ARG A 35 1.38 -2.87 -7.47
N LYS A 36 0.41 -3.23 -8.34
CA LYS A 36 0.33 -2.69 -9.71
C LYS A 36 0.16 -1.18 -9.72
N ILE A 37 -0.71 -0.66 -8.85
CA ILE A 37 -0.92 0.78 -8.67
C ILE A 37 0.39 1.45 -8.26
N CYS A 38 1.02 0.99 -7.19
CA CYS A 38 2.26 1.59 -6.70
C CYS A 38 3.40 1.52 -7.73
N LYS A 39 3.49 0.44 -8.52
CA LYS A 39 4.42 0.32 -9.65
C LYS A 39 4.10 1.31 -10.78
N LYS A 40 2.82 1.56 -11.07
CA LYS A 40 2.37 2.55 -12.06
C LYS A 40 2.71 3.98 -11.64
N TYR A 41 2.67 4.27 -10.34
CA TYR A 41 3.02 5.58 -9.77
C TYR A 41 4.51 5.73 -9.41
N ASP A 42 5.36 4.78 -9.82
CA ASP A 42 6.79 4.76 -9.52
C ASP A 42 7.09 4.92 -8.01
N ILE A 43 6.28 4.26 -7.18
CA ILE A 43 6.47 4.30 -5.73
C ILE A 43 7.36 3.12 -5.33
N PRO A 44 8.49 3.37 -4.67
CA PRO A 44 9.38 2.31 -4.21
C PRO A 44 8.66 1.49 -3.13
N LEU A 45 8.29 0.27 -3.52
CA LEU A 45 7.64 -0.70 -2.66
C LEU A 45 8.71 -1.56 -1.99
N PRO A 46 8.54 -1.92 -0.71
CA PRO A 46 9.36 -2.94 -0.10
C PRO A 46 9.13 -4.29 -0.81
N LYS A 47 10.18 -5.11 -0.86
CA LYS A 47 10.20 -6.38 -1.61
C LYS A 47 8.98 -7.24 -1.27
N MET A 48 8.41 -7.88 -2.29
CA MET A 48 7.26 -8.79 -2.14
C MET A 48 7.61 -9.88 -1.12
N GLY A 49 6.97 -9.84 0.05
CA GLY A 49 7.31 -10.69 1.22
C GLY A 49 7.74 -9.94 2.48
N HIS A 50 8.20 -8.69 2.37
CA HIS A 50 8.59 -7.87 3.53
C HIS A 50 7.44 -7.72 4.54
N TRP A 51 6.24 -7.43 4.03
CA TRP A 51 5.04 -7.30 4.85
C TRP A 51 4.36 -8.63 5.20
N GLN A 52 4.68 -9.72 4.51
CA GLN A 52 4.10 -11.04 4.86
C GLN A 52 4.61 -11.54 6.21
N LYS A 53 5.83 -11.17 6.60
CA LYS A 53 6.36 -11.42 7.95
C LYS A 53 5.65 -10.63 9.05
N TYR A 54 5.05 -9.49 8.73
CA TYR A 54 4.33 -8.64 9.69
C TYR A 54 2.84 -8.98 9.82
N ASN A 55 2.25 -9.60 8.80
CA ASN A 55 0.82 -9.89 8.78
C ASN A 55 0.41 -11.13 9.62
N THR A 56 1.36 -11.74 10.34
CA THR A 56 1.12 -12.83 11.30
C THR A 56 0.64 -12.35 12.67
N VAL A 57 0.34 -11.05 12.82
CA VAL A 57 -0.30 -10.53 14.04
C VAL A 57 -1.81 -10.48 13.85
N LYS A 58 -2.40 -11.62 14.22
CA LYS A 58 -3.78 -11.91 14.64
C LYS A 58 -4.81 -10.76 14.58
N LYS A 59 -5.95 -11.07 13.98
CA LYS A 59 -7.26 -10.76 14.56
C LYS A 59 -8.15 -11.98 14.41
#